data_AF-A0A940BIY8-F1
#
_entry.id   AF-A0A940BIY8-F1
#
_cell.length_a   1.000
_cell.length_b   1.000
_cell.length_c   1.000
_cell.angle_alpha   90.00
_cell.angle_beta   90.00
_cell.angle_gamma   90.00
#
_symmetry.space_group_name_H-M   'P 1'
#
loop_
_entity.id
_entity.type
_entity.pdbx_description
1 polymer ?
#
loop_
_entity_poly.entity_id
_entity_poly.type
_entity_poly.pdbx_seq_one_letter_code
_entity_poly.pdbx_strand_id
1 'polypeptide(L)'
;MKPRNIVLFIVSLLVGLAMLCMLFPRGGIRIGNTTLRFPALSEVLDVPEEPADTDSVAVLTPEEIMEQRLAALKTEKMEEFNVYCQTSPARLYLPNDDETYLDAFFEKMQNAGNKHLRIMHYGDSQIECDRISGILRQEFQEEFGGCGVGLIPALQTVPTYTTGQTISGNATQYLAFGPADSRGNSDFYGPMAKRTEVYGSATINISARGGKDYSHSCTFNKVTVLTKDAADLSLVVRGDTVAMDSTNVGEMYFYTARLSGGASAATLSVKGHTSILGIQLDGARGVNVDNLPMRGCSGPELMNINRASIRPFLNRENVGLILLQYGGNSVPCLSKAKLPDYKERMKKMIGMFRQMAPEARIIFIGPSDMATTDSTGAVRSYSVLPETVKILREAANESGAAFWNMYDVMGGKGSMAKWVHSGLAGSDYVHFTPGGAKKMAHMLYETLQFYYKFYRFRSGQDKVELPEGDSLTVDSL
;
A
#
# COMPACT_ATOMS: atom_id res chain seq x y z
N MET A 1 -67.00 -1.75 37.11
CA MET A 1 -68.22 -1.34 36.37
C MET A 1 -68.28 -2.12 35.06
N LYS A 2 -69.46 -2.58 34.61
CA LYS A 2 -69.58 -3.32 33.34
C LYS A 2 -69.31 -2.37 32.15
N PRO A 3 -68.65 -2.81 31.06
CA PRO A 3 -68.28 -1.95 29.92
C PRO A 3 -69.46 -1.14 29.34
N ARG A 4 -70.64 -1.74 29.29
CA ARG A 4 -71.88 -1.07 28.86
C ARG A 4 -72.23 0.15 29.71
N ASN A 5 -71.94 0.12 31.01
CA ASN A 5 -72.22 1.24 31.92
C ASN A 5 -71.20 2.38 31.73
N ILE A 6 -69.97 2.07 31.31
CA ILE A 6 -68.96 3.08 31.00
C ILE A 6 -69.32 3.78 29.69
N VAL A 7 -69.73 3.02 28.66
CA VAL A 7 -70.20 3.60 27.39
C VAL A 7 -71.44 4.46 27.60
N LEU A 8 -72.43 3.96 28.35
CA LEU A 8 -73.62 4.76 28.68
C LEU A 8 -73.27 6.02 29.48
N PHE A 9 -72.32 5.94 30.41
CA PHE A 9 -71.85 7.10 31.16
C PHE A 9 -71.19 8.13 30.24
N ILE A 10 -70.27 7.71 29.38
CA ILE A 10 -69.57 8.59 28.43
C ILE A 10 -70.57 9.25 27.46
N VAL A 11 -71.50 8.47 26.89
CA VAL A 11 -72.54 9.01 26.00
C VAL A 11 -73.44 10.00 26.76
N SER A 12 -73.86 9.67 27.99
CA SER A 12 -74.66 10.59 28.80
C SER A 12 -73.91 11.89 29.14
N LEU A 13 -72.60 11.81 29.38
CA LEU A 13 -71.75 12.96 29.67
C LEU A 13 -71.60 13.84 28.43
N LEU A 14 -71.36 13.25 27.26
CA LEU A 14 -71.25 13.97 25.98
C LEU A 14 -72.56 14.64 25.59
N VAL A 15 -73.71 13.96 25.77
CA VAL A 15 -75.03 14.55 25.54
C VAL A 15 -75.29 15.69 26.53
N GLY A 16 -74.92 15.52 27.80
CA GLY A 16 -75.01 16.57 28.81
C GLY A 16 -74.18 17.80 28.46
N LEU A 17 -72.94 17.61 28.00
CA LEU A 17 -72.05 18.69 27.56
C LEU A 17 -72.58 19.37 26.29
N ALA A 18 -73.10 18.62 25.31
CA ALA A 18 -73.70 19.18 24.11
C ALA A 18 -74.96 20.01 24.43
N MET A 19 -75.80 19.55 25.35
CA MET A 19 -76.93 20.34 25.86
C MET A 19 -76.45 21.60 26.57
N LEU A 20 -75.37 21.52 27.35
CA LEU A 20 -74.76 22.70 27.97
C LEU A 20 -74.29 23.70 26.90
N CYS A 21 -73.59 23.26 25.85
CA CYS A 21 -73.17 24.12 24.74
C CYS A 21 -74.34 24.80 24.01
N MET A 22 -75.52 24.15 23.94
CA MET A 22 -76.71 24.71 23.29
C MET A 22 -77.48 25.69 24.17
N LEU A 23 -77.55 25.42 25.47
CA LEU A 23 -78.38 26.18 26.41
C LEU A 23 -77.61 27.31 27.11
N PHE A 24 -76.28 27.23 27.17
CA PHE A 24 -75.49 28.25 27.84
C PHE A 24 -75.50 29.57 27.05
N PRO A 25 -75.79 30.72 27.68
CA PRO A 25 -75.91 31.99 26.96
C PRO A 25 -74.59 32.40 26.29
N ARG A 26 -74.64 32.80 25.00
CA ARG A 26 -73.44 33.21 24.24
C ARG A 26 -72.69 34.39 24.88
N GLY A 27 -73.39 35.27 25.59
CA GLY A 27 -72.78 36.38 26.34
C GLY A 27 -72.06 35.96 27.63
N GLY A 28 -72.19 34.70 28.04
CA GLY A 28 -71.79 34.19 29.34
C GLY A 28 -72.73 34.60 30.48
N ILE A 29 -72.57 33.96 31.63
CA ILE A 29 -73.30 34.31 32.86
C ILE A 29 -72.33 35.03 33.78
N ARG A 30 -72.68 36.25 34.19
CA ARG A 30 -71.87 37.06 35.11
C ARG A 30 -72.10 36.60 36.55
N ILE A 31 -71.04 36.20 37.24
CA ILE A 31 -71.04 35.84 38.66
C ILE A 31 -69.95 36.69 39.33
N GLY A 32 -70.38 37.70 40.10
CA GLY A 32 -69.47 38.72 40.65
C GLY A 32 -68.76 39.50 39.55
N ASN A 33 -67.43 39.60 39.63
CA ASN A 33 -66.61 40.27 38.62
C ASN A 33 -66.19 39.36 37.45
N THR A 34 -66.56 38.08 37.49
CA THR A 34 -66.16 37.09 36.47
C THR A 34 -67.34 36.71 35.59
N THR A 35 -67.11 36.59 34.29
CA THR A 35 -68.13 36.09 33.34
C THR A 35 -67.78 34.65 33.00
N LEU A 36 -68.61 33.70 33.45
CA LEU A 36 -68.47 32.32 33.05
C LEU A 36 -68.95 32.20 31.59
N ARG A 37 -68.10 31.70 30.70
CA ARG A 37 -68.45 31.41 29.31
C ARG A 37 -68.30 29.93 29.04
N PHE A 38 -69.19 29.39 28.22
CA PHE A 38 -69.10 28.02 27.74
C PHE A 38 -69.02 28.04 26.21
N PRO A 39 -68.15 27.22 25.58
CA PRO A 39 -67.96 27.23 24.12
C PRO A 39 -69.27 26.94 23.39
N ALA A 40 -69.48 27.57 22.24
CA ALA A 40 -70.60 27.23 21.37
C ALA A 40 -70.32 25.90 20.66
N LEU A 41 -71.37 25.14 20.33
CA LEU A 41 -71.21 23.83 19.67
C LEU A 41 -70.46 23.94 18.31
N SER A 42 -70.63 25.05 17.59
CA SER A 42 -69.90 25.33 16.34
C SER A 42 -68.41 25.55 16.55
N GLU A 43 -67.99 26.18 17.65
CA GLU A 43 -66.57 26.42 17.95
C GLU A 43 -65.82 25.14 18.33
N VAL A 44 -66.54 24.12 18.80
CA VAL A 44 -65.96 22.81 19.17
C VAL A 44 -65.91 21.86 17.97
N LEU A 45 -66.83 22.03 17.01
CA LEU A 45 -66.94 21.17 15.83
C LEU A 45 -66.24 21.72 14.58
N ASP A 46 -65.97 23.04 14.53
CA ASP A 46 -65.13 23.61 13.48
C ASP A 46 -63.66 23.24 13.75
N VAL A 47 -63.14 22.34 12.91
CA VAL A 47 -61.70 22.12 12.77
C VAL A 47 -61.14 23.31 11.99
N PRO A 48 -60.16 24.07 12.50
CA PRO A 48 -59.59 25.17 11.75
C PRO A 48 -59.00 24.66 10.43
N GLU A 49 -59.38 25.26 9.30
CA GLU A 49 -58.61 25.09 8.06
C GLU A 49 -57.19 25.65 8.27
N GLU A 50 -56.18 24.84 8.01
CA GLU A 50 -54.78 25.29 8.03
C GLU A 50 -54.59 26.40 6.98
N PRO A 51 -53.87 27.49 7.30
CA PRO A 51 -53.60 28.53 6.33
C PRO A 51 -52.71 27.97 5.21
N ALA A 52 -53.07 28.26 3.96
CA ALA A 52 -52.28 27.93 2.79
C ALA A 52 -50.89 28.58 2.88
N ASP A 53 -49.87 27.74 3.05
CA ASP A 53 -48.48 28.14 3.09
C ASP A 53 -48.01 28.49 1.67
N THR A 54 -47.91 29.80 1.39
CA THR A 54 -47.30 30.33 0.17
C THR A 54 -45.81 30.54 0.39
N ASP A 55 -45.08 29.44 0.55
CA ASP A 55 -43.66 29.34 0.24
C ASP A 55 -43.42 27.87 -0.14
N SER A 56 -43.42 27.59 -1.45
CA SER A 56 -43.14 26.24 -1.95
C SER A 56 -41.64 25.93 -1.81
N VAL A 57 -41.16 25.79 -0.57
CA VAL A 57 -39.97 24.99 -0.31
C VAL A 57 -40.45 23.56 -0.50
N ALA A 58 -39.98 22.89 -1.55
CA ALA A 58 -40.26 21.47 -1.74
C ALA A 58 -39.88 20.74 -0.45
N VAL A 59 -40.87 20.22 0.27
CA VAL A 59 -40.65 19.46 1.50
C VAL A 59 -40.01 18.16 1.06
N LEU A 60 -38.69 18.08 1.21
CA LEU A 60 -37.91 16.91 0.84
C LEU A 60 -38.34 15.73 1.70
N THR A 61 -38.43 14.54 1.11
CA THR A 61 -38.64 13.31 1.88
C THR A 61 -37.40 12.98 2.72
N PRO A 62 -37.52 12.19 3.80
CA PRO A 62 -36.36 11.71 4.55
C PRO A 62 -35.32 11.02 3.67
N GLU A 63 -35.74 10.30 2.62
CA GLU A 63 -34.85 9.68 1.64
C GLU A 63 -34.08 10.72 0.83
N GLU A 64 -34.75 11.77 0.32
CA GLU A 64 -34.11 12.84 -0.43
C GLU A 64 -33.12 13.64 0.45
N ILE A 65 -33.43 13.85 1.73
CA ILE A 65 -32.51 14.45 2.70
C ILE A 65 -31.29 13.56 2.90
N MET A 66 -31.49 12.24 2.98
CA MET A 66 -30.41 11.28 3.15
C MET A 66 -29.50 11.23 1.91
N GLU A 67 -30.07 11.22 0.71
CA GLU A 67 -29.33 11.30 -0.55
C GLU A 67 -28.51 12.59 -0.65
N GLN A 68 -29.09 13.74 -0.29
CA GLN A 68 -28.35 15.01 -0.28
C GLN A 68 -27.21 15.00 0.73
N ARG A 69 -27.40 14.42 1.92
CA ARG A 69 -26.34 14.25 2.92
C ARG A 69 -25.22 13.34 2.41
N LEU A 70 -25.56 12.20 1.80
CA LEU A 70 -24.58 11.30 1.19
C LEU A 70 -23.82 12.00 0.06
N ALA A 71 -24.50 12.73 -0.81
CA ALA A 71 -23.88 13.50 -1.88
C ALA A 71 -22.89 14.55 -1.32
N ALA A 72 -23.30 15.31 -0.31
CA ALA A 72 -22.43 16.30 0.35
C ALA A 72 -21.19 15.66 0.98
N LEU A 73 -21.36 14.55 1.72
CA LEU A 73 -20.25 13.79 2.29
C LEU A 73 -19.32 13.22 1.22
N LYS A 74 -19.87 12.77 0.08
CA LYS A 74 -19.07 12.31 -1.05
C LYS A 74 -18.22 13.46 -1.62
N THR A 75 -18.82 14.63 -1.82
CA THR A 75 -18.13 15.83 -2.29
C THR A 75 -17.02 16.26 -1.33
N GLU A 76 -17.28 16.29 -0.02
CA GLU A 76 -16.29 16.65 1.01
C GLU A 76 -15.08 15.70 0.98
N LYS A 77 -15.31 14.39 0.98
CA LYS A 77 -14.22 13.39 0.91
C LYS A 77 -13.43 13.46 -0.39
N MET A 78 -14.09 13.69 -1.51
CA MET A 78 -13.40 13.93 -2.79
C MET A 78 -12.52 15.17 -2.72
N GLU A 79 -13.00 16.25 -2.12
CA GLU A 79 -12.22 17.47 -1.97
C GLU A 79 -11.01 17.28 -1.04
N GLU A 80 -11.17 16.57 0.08
CA GLU A 80 -10.05 16.21 0.97
C GLU A 80 -8.95 15.43 0.20
N PHE A 81 -9.36 14.45 -0.61
CA PHE A 81 -8.43 13.71 -1.46
C PHE A 81 -7.72 14.60 -2.48
N ASN A 82 -8.47 15.44 -3.19
CA ASN A 82 -7.93 16.38 -4.16
C ASN A 82 -6.91 17.33 -3.52
N VAL A 83 -7.22 17.87 -2.35
CA VAL A 83 -6.32 18.72 -1.58
C VAL A 83 -5.04 17.97 -1.22
N TYR A 84 -5.12 16.72 -0.75
CA TYR A 84 -3.95 15.90 -0.47
C TYR A 84 -3.09 15.69 -1.74
N CYS A 85 -3.71 15.30 -2.86
CA CYS A 85 -3.03 15.07 -4.13
C CYS A 85 -2.42 16.34 -4.74
N GLN A 86 -2.87 17.53 -4.36
CA GLN A 86 -2.28 18.78 -4.83
C GLN A 86 -1.19 19.32 -3.90
N THR A 87 -1.38 19.19 -2.58
CA THR A 87 -0.60 19.95 -1.59
C THR A 87 0.37 19.09 -0.78
N SER A 88 0.08 17.79 -0.59
CA SER A 88 0.89 16.95 0.28
C SER A 88 2.26 16.68 -0.33
N PRO A 89 3.37 16.84 0.42
CA PRO A 89 4.69 16.41 -0.03
C PRO A 89 4.79 14.88 -0.18
N ALA A 90 3.91 14.14 0.49
CA ALA A 90 3.87 12.68 0.45
C ALA A 90 3.02 12.10 -0.69
N ARG A 91 2.38 12.94 -1.52
CA ARG A 91 1.57 12.48 -2.65
C ARG A 91 2.34 11.60 -3.63
N LEU A 92 1.59 10.78 -4.37
CA LEU A 92 2.07 10.15 -5.59
C LEU A 92 1.77 11.09 -6.77
N TYR A 93 2.75 11.26 -7.64
CA TYR A 93 2.50 11.81 -8.96
C TYR A 93 2.08 10.65 -9.86
N LEU A 94 0.78 10.53 -10.10
CA LEU A 94 0.20 9.45 -10.90
C LEU A 94 0.43 9.74 -12.40
N PRO A 95 0.64 8.71 -13.23
CA PRO A 95 0.86 8.92 -14.65
C PRO A 95 -0.39 9.51 -15.30
N ASN A 96 -0.23 10.62 -16.02
CA ASN A 96 -1.33 11.41 -16.60
C ASN A 96 -2.39 11.86 -15.58
N ASP A 97 -2.01 11.99 -14.29
CA ASP A 97 -2.91 12.32 -13.19
C ASP A 97 -4.12 11.36 -13.05
N ASP A 98 -3.97 10.11 -13.54
CA ASP A 98 -4.99 9.06 -13.45
C ASP A 98 -5.11 8.52 -12.02
N GLU A 99 -6.13 8.98 -11.29
CA GLU A 99 -6.45 8.54 -9.93
C GLU A 99 -6.72 7.03 -9.82
N THR A 100 -7.11 6.39 -10.92
CA THR A 100 -7.43 4.95 -10.96
C THR A 100 -6.20 4.07 -11.20
N TYR A 101 -5.02 4.67 -11.35
CA TYR A 101 -3.80 3.97 -11.73
C TYR A 101 -3.46 2.79 -10.80
N LEU A 102 -3.77 2.88 -9.51
CA LEU A 102 -3.48 1.83 -8.52
C LEU A 102 -4.66 0.89 -8.25
N ASP A 103 -5.85 1.13 -8.80
CA ASP A 103 -7.09 0.40 -8.46
C ASP A 103 -6.94 -1.11 -8.68
N ALA A 104 -6.40 -1.52 -9.83
CA ALA A 104 -6.16 -2.94 -10.12
C ALA A 104 -5.16 -3.61 -9.17
N PHE A 105 -4.21 -2.85 -8.61
CA PHE A 105 -3.30 -3.38 -7.58
C PHE A 105 -4.02 -3.51 -6.24
N PHE A 106 -4.85 -2.54 -5.86
CA PHE A 106 -5.64 -2.58 -4.64
C PHE A 106 -6.69 -3.71 -4.64
N GLU A 107 -7.34 -3.95 -5.77
CA GLU A 107 -8.22 -5.11 -5.95
C GLU A 107 -7.45 -6.43 -5.74
N LYS A 108 -6.22 -6.53 -6.26
CA LYS A 108 -5.36 -7.69 -5.99
C LYS A 108 -5.00 -7.80 -4.51
N MET A 109 -4.74 -6.69 -3.81
CA MET A 109 -4.45 -6.70 -2.36
C MET A 109 -5.63 -7.21 -1.54
N GLN A 110 -6.84 -6.76 -1.84
CA GLN A 110 -8.06 -7.22 -1.17
C GLN A 110 -8.28 -8.72 -1.33
N ASN A 111 -7.91 -9.27 -2.48
CA ASN A 111 -8.01 -10.69 -2.78
C ASN A 111 -6.81 -11.52 -2.29
N ALA A 112 -5.80 -10.90 -1.66
CA ALA A 112 -4.60 -11.60 -1.21
C ALA A 112 -4.88 -12.64 -0.11
N GLY A 113 -5.97 -12.51 0.65
CA GLY A 113 -6.40 -13.55 1.59
C GLY A 113 -6.72 -14.90 0.93
N ASN A 114 -7.01 -14.90 -0.37
CA ASN A 114 -7.37 -16.09 -1.15
C ASN A 114 -6.29 -16.48 -2.18
N LYS A 115 -5.42 -15.55 -2.58
CA LYS A 115 -4.40 -15.73 -3.61
C LYS A 115 -3.07 -15.13 -3.17
N HIS A 116 -1.97 -15.59 -3.74
CA HIS A 116 -0.68 -14.95 -3.52
C HIS A 116 -0.59 -13.63 -4.32
N LEU A 117 -0.04 -12.58 -3.71
CA LEU A 117 0.29 -11.31 -4.37
C LEU A 117 1.73 -10.93 -4.03
N ARG A 118 2.51 -10.57 -5.05
CA ARG A 118 3.91 -10.17 -4.85
C ARG A 118 4.14 -8.70 -5.19
N ILE A 119 4.93 -8.06 -4.33
CA ILE A 119 5.47 -6.72 -4.50
C ILE A 119 6.99 -6.86 -4.59
N MET A 120 7.62 -6.25 -5.60
CA MET A 120 9.07 -6.30 -5.77
C MET A 120 9.68 -4.93 -5.52
N HIS A 121 10.52 -4.80 -4.49
CA HIS A 121 11.22 -3.54 -4.18
C HIS A 121 12.68 -3.61 -4.64
N TYR A 122 12.92 -3.07 -5.82
CA TYR A 122 14.26 -2.84 -6.36
C TYR A 122 14.80 -1.51 -5.85
N GLY A 123 16.03 -1.51 -5.37
CA GLY A 123 16.65 -0.27 -4.92
C GLY A 123 18.15 -0.40 -4.72
N ASP A 124 18.74 0.67 -4.19
CA ASP A 124 20.16 0.75 -3.89
C ASP A 124 20.48 0.40 -2.41
N SER A 125 21.56 0.96 -1.86
CA SER A 125 21.96 0.77 -0.46
C SER A 125 20.92 1.28 0.54
N GLN A 126 19.96 2.12 0.16
CA GLN A 126 18.91 2.58 1.08
C GLN A 126 18.00 1.45 1.56
N ILE A 127 17.80 0.39 0.76
CA ILE A 127 16.94 -0.75 1.15
C ILE A 127 17.72 -1.98 1.63
N GLU A 128 19.06 -1.89 1.69
CA GLU A 128 19.90 -2.95 2.26
C GLU A 128 19.51 -3.28 3.70
N CYS A 129 19.93 -4.47 4.14
CA CYS A 129 19.56 -5.04 5.44
C CYS A 129 18.05 -5.29 5.62
N ASP A 130 17.23 -5.07 4.58
CA ASP A 130 15.76 -5.20 4.63
C ASP A 130 15.08 -4.14 5.51
N ARG A 131 15.75 -2.99 5.69
CA ARG A 131 15.36 -1.94 6.65
C ARG A 131 14.19 -1.06 6.23
N ILE A 132 13.85 -1.06 4.95
CA ILE A 132 12.66 -0.36 4.41
C ILE A 132 11.65 -1.42 3.95
N SER A 133 12.07 -2.28 3.02
CA SER A 133 11.23 -3.32 2.41
C SER A 133 10.64 -4.28 3.45
N GLY A 134 11.39 -4.62 4.51
CA GLY A 134 10.90 -5.48 5.58
C GLY A 134 9.82 -4.82 6.44
N ILE A 135 9.87 -3.50 6.64
CA ILE A 135 8.82 -2.76 7.34
C ILE A 135 7.58 -2.65 6.46
N LEU A 136 7.74 -2.32 5.17
CA LEU A 136 6.62 -2.37 4.21
C LEU A 136 5.98 -3.76 4.19
N ARG A 137 6.80 -4.81 4.19
CA ARG A 137 6.34 -6.20 4.25
C ARG A 137 5.48 -6.45 5.49
N GLN A 138 5.97 -6.03 6.66
CA GLN A 138 5.24 -6.18 7.92
C GLN A 138 3.87 -5.50 7.84
N GLU A 139 3.82 -4.23 7.42
CA GLU A 139 2.57 -3.47 7.33
C GLU A 139 1.56 -4.12 6.36
N PHE A 140 2.00 -4.48 5.15
CA PHE A 140 1.11 -5.13 4.19
C PHE A 140 0.64 -6.53 4.64
N GLN A 141 1.50 -7.29 5.32
CA GLN A 141 1.13 -8.63 5.81
C GLN A 141 0.22 -8.57 7.03
N GLU A 142 0.33 -7.52 7.85
CA GLU A 142 -0.57 -7.27 8.98
C GLU A 142 -2.00 -6.98 8.44
N GLU A 143 -2.12 -6.13 7.42
CA GLU A 143 -3.44 -5.72 6.89
C GLU A 143 -4.06 -6.75 5.93
N PHE A 144 -3.29 -7.28 4.98
CA PHE A 144 -3.80 -8.11 3.89
C PHE A 144 -3.48 -9.60 4.05
N GLY A 145 -2.84 -9.97 5.16
CA GLY A 145 -2.37 -11.32 5.43
C GLY A 145 -1.13 -11.68 4.62
N GLY A 146 -0.47 -12.75 5.06
CA GLY A 146 0.78 -13.24 4.47
C GLY A 146 1.84 -13.48 5.52
N CYS A 147 2.90 -14.17 5.13
CA CYS A 147 4.07 -14.37 5.97
C CYS A 147 5.31 -14.65 5.11
N GLY A 148 6.44 -14.80 5.78
CA GLY A 148 7.72 -15.09 5.17
C GLY A 148 8.45 -13.83 4.73
N VAL A 149 9.71 -14.01 4.35
CA VAL A 149 10.64 -12.93 3.99
C VAL A 149 10.61 -12.61 2.50
N GLY A 150 9.93 -13.42 1.70
CA GLY A 150 9.95 -13.31 0.24
C GLY A 150 11.21 -13.89 -0.37
N LEU A 151 11.65 -13.30 -1.48
CA LEU A 151 12.79 -13.74 -2.29
C LEU A 151 14.13 -13.29 -1.68
N ILE A 152 15.02 -14.25 -1.45
CA ILE A 152 16.40 -14.05 -0.97
C ILE A 152 17.41 -14.67 -1.94
N PRO A 153 18.66 -14.19 -2.00
CA PRO A 153 19.69 -14.83 -2.82
C PRO A 153 20.17 -16.12 -2.15
N ALA A 154 20.76 -17.03 -2.93
CA ALA A 154 21.41 -18.23 -2.41
C ALA A 154 22.68 -17.94 -1.59
N LEU A 155 23.34 -16.82 -1.92
CA LEU A 155 24.48 -16.28 -1.19
C LEU A 155 24.15 -14.85 -0.76
N GLN A 156 23.84 -14.68 0.53
CA GLN A 156 23.53 -13.41 1.14
C GLN A 156 24.80 -12.76 1.69
N THR A 157 25.33 -11.75 0.99
CA THR A 157 26.55 -11.04 1.38
C THR A 157 26.31 -9.96 2.44
N VAL A 158 25.08 -9.43 2.51
CA VAL A 158 24.69 -8.38 3.45
C VAL A 158 23.65 -8.95 4.42
N PRO A 159 23.94 -9.01 5.73
CA PRO A 159 22.98 -9.48 6.72
C PRO A 159 21.69 -8.66 6.69
N THR A 160 20.56 -9.32 6.93
CA THR A 160 19.24 -8.67 6.96
C THR A 160 18.58 -8.79 8.32
N TYR A 161 17.66 -7.89 8.65
CA TYR A 161 16.90 -7.98 9.90
C TYR A 161 15.97 -9.19 9.95
N THR A 162 15.57 -9.71 8.79
CA THR A 162 14.53 -10.74 8.65
C THR A 162 15.08 -12.13 8.32
N THR A 163 16.31 -12.22 7.83
CA THR A 163 16.92 -13.49 7.41
C THR A 163 18.35 -13.65 7.95
N GLY A 164 18.61 -14.78 8.60
CA GLY A 164 19.95 -15.34 8.78
C GLY A 164 20.22 -16.37 7.69
N GLN A 165 21.42 -16.35 7.11
CA GLN A 165 21.81 -17.34 6.10
C GLN A 165 23.29 -17.65 6.19
N THR A 166 23.64 -18.92 6.02
CA THR A 166 25.01 -19.35 5.76
C THR A 166 25.03 -20.30 4.57
N ILE A 167 26.15 -20.31 3.84
CA ILE A 167 26.40 -21.26 2.77
C ILE A 167 27.76 -21.93 2.99
N SER A 168 27.81 -23.24 2.81
CA SER A 168 29.04 -24.02 2.74
C SER A 168 29.13 -24.76 1.41
N GLY A 169 30.34 -25.11 0.99
CA GLY A 169 30.61 -25.74 -0.32
C GLY A 169 31.15 -24.74 -1.34
N ASN A 170 31.26 -25.20 -2.60
CA ASN A 170 31.82 -24.39 -3.68
C ASN A 170 30.70 -23.66 -4.41
N ALA A 171 30.48 -22.39 -4.04
CA ALA A 171 29.49 -21.53 -4.65
C ALA A 171 30.08 -20.14 -4.93
N THR A 172 29.76 -19.56 -6.09
CA THR A 172 30.21 -18.22 -6.50
C THR A 172 29.01 -17.41 -6.97
N GLN A 173 28.88 -16.18 -6.47
CA GLN A 173 27.82 -15.27 -6.87
C GLN A 173 28.30 -14.29 -7.94
N TYR A 174 27.46 -14.08 -8.94
CA TYR A 174 27.61 -13.09 -10.00
C TYR A 174 26.45 -12.08 -9.94
N LEU A 175 26.76 -10.83 -10.27
CA LEU A 175 25.83 -9.70 -10.20
C LEU A 175 25.67 -9.08 -11.60
N ALA A 176 24.46 -8.66 -11.97
CA ALA A 176 24.24 -7.90 -13.21
C ALA A 176 24.67 -6.41 -13.09
N PHE A 177 25.08 -6.00 -11.89
CA PHE A 177 25.43 -4.64 -11.51
C PHE A 177 26.79 -4.63 -10.79
N GLY A 178 27.31 -3.42 -10.51
CA GLY A 178 28.61 -3.27 -9.85
C GLY A 178 29.79 -3.42 -10.83
N PRO A 179 31.01 -3.63 -10.28
CA PRO A 179 32.23 -3.68 -11.08
C PRO A 179 32.27 -4.89 -12.01
N ALA A 180 33.11 -4.83 -13.05
CA ALA A 180 33.12 -5.83 -14.12
C ALA A 180 33.53 -7.23 -13.66
N ASP A 181 34.39 -7.34 -12.65
CA ASP A 181 34.85 -8.60 -12.04
C ASP A 181 33.75 -9.36 -11.29
N SER A 182 32.71 -8.65 -10.86
CA SER A 182 31.55 -9.21 -10.18
C SER A 182 30.52 -9.77 -11.16
N ARG A 183 30.70 -9.52 -12.47
CA ARG A 183 29.80 -9.99 -13.53
C ARG A 183 30.23 -11.36 -14.02
N GLY A 184 29.25 -12.22 -14.29
CA GLY A 184 29.49 -13.52 -14.92
C GLY A 184 29.58 -13.40 -16.44
N ASN A 185 30.01 -14.49 -17.11
CA ASN A 185 30.04 -14.60 -18.58
C ASN A 185 28.65 -14.83 -19.21
N SER A 186 27.57 -14.52 -18.49
CA SER A 186 26.19 -14.72 -18.92
C SER A 186 25.33 -13.53 -18.48
N ASP A 187 24.33 -13.20 -19.27
CA ASP A 187 23.27 -12.23 -18.98
C ASP A 187 22.07 -12.86 -18.24
N PHE A 188 22.12 -14.17 -17.97
CA PHE A 188 21.06 -14.91 -17.32
C PHE A 188 21.14 -14.74 -15.80
N TYR A 189 20.60 -13.65 -15.30
CA TYR A 189 20.44 -13.39 -13.87
C TYR A 189 19.00 -13.67 -13.42
N GLY A 190 18.85 -14.02 -12.14
CA GLY A 190 17.53 -14.14 -11.53
C GLY A 190 16.83 -12.79 -11.34
N PRO A 191 15.58 -12.78 -10.86
CA PRO A 191 14.82 -11.56 -10.57
C PRO A 191 15.55 -10.57 -9.65
N MET A 192 16.46 -11.06 -8.80
CA MET A 192 17.32 -10.22 -7.96
C MET A 192 18.51 -9.56 -8.67
N ALA A 193 18.64 -9.73 -9.99
CA ALA A 193 19.84 -9.39 -10.77
C ALA A 193 21.11 -10.08 -10.24
N LYS A 194 20.94 -11.27 -9.65
CA LYS A 194 21.98 -12.11 -9.05
C LYS A 194 21.84 -13.53 -9.57
N ARG A 195 22.95 -14.24 -9.61
CA ARG A 195 23.02 -15.67 -9.91
C ARG A 195 24.11 -16.28 -9.05
N THR A 196 23.84 -17.40 -8.41
CA THR A 196 24.85 -18.16 -7.66
C THR A 196 25.10 -19.48 -8.35
N GLU A 197 26.29 -19.66 -8.88
CA GLU A 197 26.74 -20.95 -9.42
C GLU A 197 27.22 -21.84 -8.29
N VAL A 198 26.75 -23.09 -8.26
CA VAL A 198 27.19 -24.13 -7.34
C VAL A 198 27.98 -25.17 -8.13
N TYR A 199 29.16 -25.56 -7.63
CA TYR A 199 30.02 -26.57 -8.22
C TYR A 199 30.17 -27.77 -7.28
N GLY A 200 29.72 -28.95 -7.72
CA GLY A 200 29.82 -30.18 -6.94
C GLY A 200 28.76 -30.28 -5.84
N SER A 201 28.90 -29.53 -4.75
CA SER A 201 27.85 -29.46 -3.73
C SER A 201 27.90 -28.18 -2.91
N ALA A 202 26.73 -27.74 -2.45
CA ALA A 202 26.60 -26.67 -1.48
C ALA A 202 25.46 -26.96 -0.49
N THR A 203 25.58 -26.44 0.73
CA THR A 203 24.52 -26.46 1.74
C THR A 203 24.24 -25.05 2.21
N ILE A 204 22.98 -24.64 2.11
CA ILE A 204 22.49 -23.31 2.48
C ILE A 204 21.59 -23.48 3.70
N ASN A 205 22.01 -22.95 4.84
CA ASN A 205 21.18 -22.90 6.04
C ASN A 205 20.50 -21.55 6.10
N ILE A 206 19.18 -21.54 6.29
CA ILE A 206 18.37 -20.33 6.32
C ILE A 206 17.57 -20.30 7.61
N SER A 207 17.53 -19.14 8.26
CA SER A 207 16.66 -18.83 9.39
C SER A 207 15.86 -17.56 9.14
N ALA A 208 14.54 -17.67 9.29
CA ALA A 208 13.62 -16.56 9.32
C ALA A 208 13.60 -15.96 10.74
N ARG A 209 13.71 -14.63 10.84
CA ARG A 209 13.80 -13.87 12.09
C ARG A 209 13.12 -12.51 11.94
N GLY A 210 13.06 -11.70 12.99
CA GLY A 210 12.42 -10.39 12.88
C GLY A 210 12.06 -9.70 14.19
N GLY A 211 11.68 -10.45 15.23
CA GLY A 211 11.20 -9.85 16.47
C GLY A 211 9.91 -9.05 16.25
N LYS A 212 9.67 -8.01 17.07
CA LYS A 212 8.40 -7.25 17.08
C LYS A 212 8.14 -6.47 15.78
N ASP A 213 9.18 -5.88 15.20
CA ASP A 213 9.04 -5.01 14.03
C ASP A 213 8.88 -5.79 12.70
N TYR A 214 9.03 -7.12 12.72
CA TYR A 214 8.96 -7.97 11.54
C TYR A 214 8.35 -9.35 11.89
N SER A 215 7.28 -9.37 12.69
CA SER A 215 6.69 -10.61 13.23
C SER A 215 6.24 -11.58 12.13
N HIS A 216 5.69 -11.08 11.02
CA HIS A 216 5.25 -11.90 9.88
C HIS A 216 6.42 -12.52 9.09
N SER A 217 7.62 -11.96 9.23
CA SER A 217 8.84 -12.50 8.63
C SER A 217 9.44 -13.67 9.41
N CYS A 218 9.00 -13.94 10.65
CA CYS A 218 9.59 -14.99 11.50
C CYS A 218 9.23 -16.42 11.06
N THR A 219 8.22 -16.60 10.22
CA THR A 219 7.84 -17.93 9.70
C THR A 219 7.43 -17.88 8.23
N PHE A 220 7.61 -19.01 7.54
CA PHE A 220 7.14 -19.25 6.17
C PHE A 220 6.50 -20.63 6.09
N ASN A 221 5.60 -20.86 5.14
CA ASN A 221 4.99 -22.18 4.91
C ASN A 221 5.09 -22.66 3.46
N LYS A 222 5.79 -21.92 2.60
CA LYS A 222 6.13 -22.29 1.23
C LYS A 222 7.59 -21.92 0.97
N VAL A 223 8.37 -22.87 0.46
CA VAL A 223 9.74 -22.65 0.00
C VAL A 223 9.80 -22.94 -1.49
N THR A 224 10.29 -21.99 -2.28
CA THR A 224 10.51 -22.20 -3.72
C THR A 224 11.95 -21.87 -4.10
N VAL A 225 12.67 -22.80 -4.71
CA VAL A 225 14.03 -22.60 -5.21
C VAL A 225 13.98 -22.40 -6.72
N LEU A 226 14.58 -21.31 -7.19
CA LEU A 226 14.64 -20.97 -8.61
C LEU A 226 16.02 -21.34 -9.14
N THR A 227 16.07 -22.10 -10.23
CA THR A 227 17.33 -22.43 -10.92
C THR A 227 17.24 -22.19 -12.42
N LYS A 228 18.39 -22.00 -13.06
CA LYS A 228 18.49 -21.92 -14.53
C LYS A 228 18.30 -23.28 -15.19
N ASP A 229 18.95 -24.29 -14.61
CA ASP A 229 18.96 -25.66 -15.12
C ASP A 229 18.30 -26.60 -14.12
N ALA A 230 17.91 -27.79 -14.57
CA ALA A 230 17.44 -28.84 -13.68
C ALA A 230 18.52 -29.13 -12.61
N ALA A 231 18.10 -29.17 -11.34
CA ALA A 231 18.97 -29.29 -10.18
C ALA A 231 18.58 -30.50 -9.32
N ASP A 232 19.60 -31.14 -8.72
CA ASP A 232 19.43 -32.13 -7.65
C ASP A 232 19.43 -31.39 -6.31
N LEU A 233 18.23 -31.24 -5.74
CA LEU A 233 17.96 -30.47 -4.53
C LEU A 233 17.35 -31.36 -3.45
N SER A 234 17.81 -31.18 -2.21
CA SER A 234 17.17 -31.73 -1.02
C SER A 234 16.88 -30.61 -0.03
N LEU A 235 15.63 -30.49 0.39
CA LEU A 235 15.19 -29.51 1.38
C LEU A 235 14.88 -30.21 2.69
N VAL A 236 15.50 -29.78 3.78
CA VAL A 236 15.22 -30.24 5.13
C VAL A 236 14.57 -29.13 5.94
N VAL A 237 13.43 -29.42 6.55
CA VAL A 237 12.68 -28.49 7.41
C VAL A 237 12.27 -29.24 8.67
N ARG A 238 12.59 -28.68 9.85
CA ARG A 238 12.36 -29.32 11.16
C ARG A 238 12.97 -30.72 11.32
N GLY A 239 14.06 -31.01 10.60
CA GLY A 239 14.75 -32.29 10.63
C GLY A 239 14.26 -33.32 9.59
N ASP A 240 13.13 -33.05 8.94
CA ASP A 240 12.56 -33.95 7.93
C ASP A 240 12.91 -33.46 6.51
N THR A 241 13.21 -34.40 5.62
CA THR A 241 13.30 -34.11 4.18
C THR A 241 11.90 -33.86 3.62
N VAL A 242 11.70 -32.71 3.00
CA VAL A 242 10.44 -32.28 2.43
C VAL A 242 10.47 -32.48 0.91
N ALA A 243 9.41 -33.08 0.36
CA ALA A 243 9.25 -33.21 -1.08
C ALA A 243 9.11 -31.84 -1.76
N MET A 244 9.72 -31.71 -2.94
CA MET A 244 9.65 -30.50 -3.77
C MET A 244 9.06 -30.84 -5.13
N ASP A 245 7.97 -30.17 -5.50
CA ASP A 245 7.40 -30.28 -6.83
C ASP A 245 8.18 -29.38 -7.80
N SER A 246 8.65 -29.93 -8.92
CA SER A 246 9.36 -29.17 -9.95
C SER A 246 8.39 -28.73 -11.06
N THR A 247 8.54 -27.47 -11.48
CA THR A 247 7.81 -26.89 -12.60
C THR A 247 8.73 -26.01 -13.42
N ASN A 248 8.53 -25.96 -14.74
CA ASN A 248 9.30 -25.10 -15.63
C ASN A 248 8.43 -23.94 -16.08
N VAL A 249 8.95 -22.72 -15.98
CA VAL A 249 8.27 -21.51 -16.45
C VAL A 249 9.27 -20.66 -17.21
N GLY A 250 9.07 -20.57 -18.53
CA GLY A 250 10.07 -20.00 -19.43
C GLY A 250 11.37 -20.80 -19.38
N GLU A 251 12.48 -20.11 -19.14
CA GLU A 251 13.83 -20.69 -19.05
C GLU A 251 14.26 -21.00 -17.60
N MET A 252 13.33 -20.99 -16.64
CA MET A 252 13.61 -21.22 -15.22
C MET A 252 12.89 -22.47 -14.70
N TYR A 253 13.57 -23.18 -13.79
CA TYR A 253 13.02 -24.27 -13.00
C TYR A 253 12.63 -23.76 -11.61
N PHE A 254 11.49 -24.22 -11.12
CA PHE A 254 10.96 -23.88 -9.81
C PHE A 254 10.68 -25.14 -9.02
N TYR A 255 11.40 -25.33 -7.91
CA TYR A 255 11.22 -26.43 -6.98
C TYR A 255 10.46 -25.92 -5.76
N THR A 256 9.23 -26.38 -5.56
CA THR A 256 8.33 -25.83 -4.52
C THR A 256 7.99 -26.88 -3.48
N ALA A 257 8.29 -26.58 -2.21
CA ALA A 257 7.82 -27.32 -1.05
C ALA A 257 6.70 -26.55 -0.35
N ARG A 258 5.60 -27.23 -0.02
CA ARG A 258 4.50 -26.70 0.80
C ARG A 258 4.53 -27.37 2.17
N LEU A 259 4.50 -26.55 3.21
CA LEU A 259 4.64 -26.99 4.59
C LEU A 259 3.26 -27.00 5.27
N SER A 260 3.00 -28.00 6.12
CA SER A 260 1.75 -28.11 6.89
C SER A 260 1.59 -27.05 7.99
N GLY A 261 2.64 -26.26 8.26
CA GLY A 261 2.62 -25.15 9.21
C GLY A 261 3.83 -24.22 9.05
N GLY A 262 3.83 -23.09 9.75
CA GLY A 262 4.90 -22.08 9.68
C GLY A 262 6.23 -22.60 10.22
N ALA A 263 7.27 -22.58 9.40
CA ALA A 263 8.65 -22.94 9.75
C ALA A 263 9.51 -21.68 9.85
N SER A 264 10.49 -21.69 10.75
CA SER A 264 11.43 -20.59 10.95
C SER A 264 12.83 -20.89 10.42
N ALA A 265 13.08 -22.12 9.94
CA ALA A 265 14.37 -22.51 9.41
C ALA A 265 14.23 -23.59 8.34
N ALA A 266 15.16 -23.59 7.40
CA ALA A 266 15.29 -24.61 6.36
C ALA A 266 16.77 -24.79 6.00
N THR A 267 17.13 -26.02 5.61
CA THR A 267 18.45 -26.34 5.05
C THR A 267 18.25 -26.86 3.64
N LEU A 268 18.82 -26.17 2.66
CA LEU A 268 18.82 -26.57 1.26
C LEU A 268 20.19 -27.16 0.90
N SER A 269 20.21 -28.41 0.46
CA SER A 269 21.38 -29.06 -0.09
C SER A 269 21.26 -29.16 -1.61
N VAL A 270 22.34 -28.84 -2.30
CA VAL A 270 22.44 -28.80 -3.77
C VAL A 270 23.57 -29.71 -4.17
N LYS A 271 23.35 -30.57 -5.17
CA LYS A 271 24.36 -31.46 -5.74
C LYS A 271 24.56 -31.20 -7.24
N GLY A 272 25.75 -31.49 -7.72
CA GLY A 272 26.16 -31.28 -9.10
C GLY A 272 26.52 -29.83 -9.41
N HIS A 273 26.32 -29.44 -10.66
CA HIS A 273 26.55 -28.08 -11.14
C HIS A 273 25.22 -27.45 -11.53
N THR A 274 24.87 -26.32 -10.91
CA THR A 274 23.62 -25.60 -11.21
C THR A 274 23.72 -24.12 -10.82
N SER A 275 22.94 -23.28 -11.49
CA SER A 275 22.79 -21.87 -11.16
C SER A 275 21.51 -21.62 -10.37
N ILE A 276 21.64 -21.17 -9.12
CA ILE A 276 20.51 -20.71 -8.29
C ILE A 276 20.25 -19.23 -8.54
N LEU A 277 19.00 -18.89 -8.81
CA LEU A 277 18.53 -17.55 -9.18
C LEU A 277 17.83 -16.84 -8.02
N GLY A 278 17.45 -17.59 -6.99
CA GLY A 278 16.85 -17.10 -5.76
C GLY A 278 16.14 -18.20 -4.99
N ILE A 279 15.80 -17.91 -3.74
CA ILE A 279 15.04 -18.79 -2.84
C ILE A 279 13.90 -17.96 -2.28
N GLN A 280 12.67 -18.39 -2.46
CA GLN A 280 11.47 -17.73 -1.93
C GLN A 280 11.07 -18.42 -0.63
N LEU A 281 10.87 -17.62 0.40
CA LEU A 281 10.31 -18.03 1.70
C LEU A 281 9.01 -17.26 1.90
N ASP A 282 7.90 -17.88 1.55
CA ASP A 282 6.61 -17.21 1.46
C ASP A 282 5.54 -17.87 2.36
N GLY A 283 4.41 -17.18 2.45
CA GLY A 283 3.12 -17.78 2.77
C GLY A 283 2.50 -18.50 1.55
N ALA A 284 1.55 -19.40 1.81
CA ALA A 284 0.78 -20.08 0.79
C ALA A 284 -0.17 -19.12 0.04
N ARG A 285 -0.52 -18.01 0.69
CA ARG A 285 -1.39 -16.91 0.24
C ARG A 285 -1.00 -15.64 1.00
N GLY A 286 -1.60 -14.51 0.64
CA GLY A 286 -1.29 -13.20 1.22
C GLY A 286 -0.26 -12.44 0.39
N VAL A 287 0.18 -11.31 0.96
CA VAL A 287 1.14 -10.40 0.35
C VAL A 287 2.57 -10.84 0.69
N ASN A 288 3.43 -10.83 -0.32
CA ASN A 288 4.87 -10.96 -0.17
C ASN A 288 5.56 -9.71 -0.74
N VAL A 289 6.51 -9.16 0.00
CA VAL A 289 7.29 -7.99 -0.42
C VAL A 289 8.76 -8.36 -0.48
N ASP A 290 9.32 -8.41 -1.67
CA ASP A 290 10.71 -8.81 -1.88
C ASP A 290 11.63 -7.59 -1.71
N ASN A 291 12.79 -7.83 -1.08
CA ASN A 291 13.84 -6.83 -0.98
C ASN A 291 14.98 -7.14 -1.96
N LEU A 292 15.18 -6.27 -2.96
CA LEU A 292 16.15 -6.49 -4.04
C LEU A 292 17.21 -5.36 -4.06
N PRO A 293 18.07 -5.27 -3.01
CA PRO A 293 19.09 -4.23 -2.93
C PRO A 293 20.24 -4.47 -3.90
N MET A 294 20.66 -3.39 -4.57
CA MET A 294 21.79 -3.33 -5.50
C MET A 294 22.71 -2.19 -5.10
N ARG A 295 23.62 -2.47 -4.16
CA ARG A 295 24.58 -1.48 -3.64
C ARG A 295 25.31 -0.75 -4.76
N GLY A 296 25.33 0.58 -4.68
CA GLY A 296 26.01 1.46 -5.64
C GLY A 296 25.34 1.55 -7.02
N CYS A 297 24.20 0.88 -7.24
CA CYS A 297 23.48 0.92 -8.51
C CYS A 297 22.80 2.28 -8.69
N SER A 298 22.88 2.83 -9.91
CA SER A 298 22.21 4.09 -10.27
C SER A 298 20.84 3.90 -10.91
N GLY A 299 20.46 2.64 -11.17
CA GLY A 299 19.21 2.23 -11.82
C GLY A 299 19.46 1.56 -13.18
N PRO A 300 20.05 2.26 -14.18
CA PRO A 300 20.20 1.78 -15.55
C PRO A 300 20.88 0.41 -15.70
N GLU A 301 21.69 0.00 -14.73
CA GLU A 301 22.34 -1.31 -14.68
C GLU A 301 21.33 -2.48 -14.65
N LEU A 302 20.09 -2.24 -14.20
CA LEU A 302 19.00 -3.22 -14.28
C LEU A 302 18.69 -3.66 -15.72
N MET A 303 19.04 -2.84 -16.72
CA MET A 303 18.87 -3.21 -18.13
C MET A 303 19.80 -4.34 -18.59
N ASN A 304 20.77 -4.75 -17.76
CA ASN A 304 21.64 -5.91 -18.02
C ASN A 304 20.94 -7.25 -17.77
N ILE A 305 19.73 -7.24 -17.18
CA ILE A 305 18.96 -8.46 -16.92
C ILE A 305 18.24 -8.90 -18.20
N ASN A 306 18.30 -10.19 -18.52
CA ASN A 306 17.54 -10.75 -19.65
C ASN A 306 16.02 -10.69 -19.40
N ARG A 307 15.34 -9.84 -20.16
CA ARG A 307 13.90 -9.57 -20.08
C ARG A 307 13.05 -10.80 -20.35
N ALA A 308 13.46 -11.63 -21.32
CA ALA A 308 12.71 -12.80 -21.75
C ALA A 308 12.64 -13.85 -20.64
N SER A 309 13.70 -13.96 -19.83
CA SER A 309 13.78 -14.90 -18.73
C SER A 309 13.00 -14.44 -17.50
N ILE A 310 12.93 -13.14 -17.21
CA ILE A 310 12.23 -12.62 -16.01
C ILE A 310 10.71 -12.50 -16.19
N ARG A 311 10.21 -12.15 -17.39
CA ARG A 311 8.76 -11.96 -17.61
C ARG A 311 7.90 -13.17 -17.19
N PRO A 312 8.25 -14.42 -17.52
CA PRO A 312 7.52 -15.60 -17.05
C PRO A 312 7.46 -15.71 -15.52
N PHE A 313 8.53 -15.34 -14.81
CA PHE A 313 8.56 -15.27 -13.34
C PHE A 313 7.55 -14.23 -12.81
N LEU A 314 7.55 -13.01 -13.36
CA LEU A 314 6.66 -11.93 -12.89
C LEU A 314 5.18 -12.32 -13.01
N ASN A 315 4.81 -13.01 -14.10
CA ASN A 315 3.46 -13.51 -14.31
C ASN A 315 3.11 -14.66 -13.35
N ARG A 316 3.99 -15.65 -13.21
CA ARG A 316 3.79 -16.82 -12.31
C ARG A 316 3.57 -16.40 -10.86
N GLU A 317 4.36 -15.43 -10.41
CA GLU A 317 4.35 -14.98 -9.01
C GLU A 317 3.28 -13.92 -8.72
N ASN A 318 2.39 -13.61 -9.68
CA ASN A 318 1.37 -12.58 -9.57
C ASN A 318 1.94 -11.26 -9.01
N VAL A 319 2.98 -10.75 -9.66
CA VAL A 319 3.57 -9.45 -9.29
C VAL A 319 2.58 -8.34 -9.61
N GLY A 320 2.06 -7.68 -8.58
CA GLY A 320 1.08 -6.59 -8.72
C GLY A 320 1.69 -5.20 -8.65
N LEU A 321 2.84 -5.07 -7.97
CA LEU A 321 3.53 -3.79 -7.78
C LEU A 321 5.04 -3.97 -7.87
N ILE A 322 5.69 -3.06 -8.59
CA ILE A 322 7.15 -2.94 -8.67
C ILE A 322 7.54 -1.56 -8.17
N LEU A 323 8.33 -1.52 -7.09
CA LEU A 323 8.94 -0.31 -6.57
C LEU A 323 10.36 -0.20 -7.12
N LEU A 324 10.69 0.92 -7.76
CA LEU A 324 12.02 1.20 -8.31
C LEU A 324 12.62 2.40 -7.58
N GLN A 325 13.50 2.17 -6.61
CA GLN A 325 14.08 3.22 -5.75
C GLN A 325 15.53 3.52 -6.13
N TYR A 326 15.74 4.55 -6.96
CA TYR A 326 17.06 4.89 -7.51
C TYR A 326 17.22 6.41 -7.71
N GLY A 327 18.45 6.83 -8.05
CA GLY A 327 18.79 8.22 -8.30
C GLY A 327 19.99 8.67 -7.48
N GLY A 328 20.07 8.21 -6.22
CA GLY A 328 21.00 8.74 -5.23
C GLY A 328 22.46 8.58 -5.64
N ASN A 329 22.86 7.40 -6.09
CA ASN A 329 24.25 7.09 -6.48
C ASN A 329 24.75 7.89 -7.69
N SER A 330 23.85 8.44 -8.52
CA SER A 330 24.24 9.29 -9.65
C SER A 330 24.51 10.74 -9.21
N VAL A 331 23.84 11.24 -8.17
CA VAL A 331 23.86 12.67 -7.80
C VAL A 331 25.27 13.22 -7.57
N PRO A 332 26.20 12.52 -6.86
CA PRO A 332 27.54 13.06 -6.63
C PRO A 332 28.38 13.28 -7.90
N CYS A 333 28.11 12.54 -8.97
CA CYS A 333 28.85 12.61 -10.23
C CYS A 333 28.04 13.25 -11.38
N LEU A 334 26.80 13.68 -11.11
CA LEU A 334 25.89 14.25 -12.09
C LEU A 334 26.10 15.76 -12.21
N SER A 335 26.14 16.24 -13.44
CA SER A 335 26.15 17.68 -13.75
C SER A 335 24.88 18.05 -14.51
N LYS A 336 24.53 19.34 -14.53
CA LYS A 336 23.35 19.83 -15.27
C LYS A 336 23.36 19.41 -16.75
N ALA A 337 24.53 19.38 -17.38
CA ALA A 337 24.69 18.95 -18.77
C ALA A 337 24.39 17.46 -19.00
N LYS A 338 24.53 16.60 -17.98
CA LYS A 338 24.27 15.16 -18.06
C LYS A 338 22.85 14.77 -17.67
N LEU A 339 22.03 15.72 -17.18
CA LEU A 339 20.65 15.46 -16.76
C LEU A 339 19.78 14.90 -17.90
N PRO A 340 19.81 15.44 -19.14
CA PRO A 340 19.00 14.88 -20.23
C PRO A 340 19.34 13.41 -20.54
N ASP A 341 20.64 13.08 -20.62
CA ASP A 341 21.08 11.70 -20.86
C ASP A 341 20.67 10.75 -19.73
N TYR A 342 20.73 11.23 -18.49
CA TYR A 342 20.31 10.44 -17.34
C TYR A 342 18.80 10.20 -17.36
N LYS A 343 17.99 11.23 -17.64
CA LYS A 343 16.54 11.12 -17.83
C LYS A 343 16.19 10.03 -18.84
N GLU A 344 16.83 10.04 -20.02
CA GLU A 344 16.58 9.06 -21.08
C GLU A 344 16.96 7.63 -20.68
N ARG A 345 18.07 7.44 -19.94
CA ARG A 345 18.44 6.11 -19.43
C ARG A 345 17.43 5.59 -18.40
N MET A 346 16.94 6.47 -17.52
CA MET A 346 15.92 6.11 -16.53
C MET A 346 14.58 5.78 -17.17
N LYS A 347 14.15 6.57 -18.16
CA LYS A 347 12.96 6.29 -18.97
C LYS A 347 13.03 4.92 -19.65
N LYS A 348 14.17 4.58 -20.26
CA LYS A 348 14.39 3.24 -20.86
C LYS A 348 14.31 2.11 -19.84
N MET A 349 14.89 2.31 -18.65
CA MET A 349 14.84 1.34 -17.56
C MET A 349 13.40 1.13 -17.06
N ILE A 350 12.65 2.20 -16.79
CA ILE A 350 11.25 2.11 -16.33
C ILE A 350 10.38 1.46 -17.42
N GLY A 351 10.53 1.90 -18.67
CA GLY A 351 9.82 1.33 -19.81
C GLY A 351 10.09 -0.16 -20.01
N MET A 352 11.31 -0.63 -19.74
CA MET A 352 11.65 -2.05 -19.75
C MET A 352 10.80 -2.84 -18.73
N PHE A 353 10.70 -2.38 -17.49
CA PHE A 353 9.87 -3.05 -16.47
C PHE A 353 8.39 -3.02 -16.84
N ARG A 354 7.91 -1.92 -17.43
CA ARG A 354 6.53 -1.81 -17.90
C ARG A 354 6.21 -2.83 -19.00
N GLN A 355 7.15 -3.08 -19.91
CA GLN A 355 7.02 -4.11 -20.94
C GLN A 355 7.09 -5.54 -20.38
N MET A 356 7.90 -5.76 -19.34
CA MET A 356 8.07 -7.07 -18.72
C MET A 356 6.90 -7.47 -17.82
N ALA A 357 6.26 -6.51 -17.13
CA ALA A 357 5.11 -6.72 -16.26
C ALA A 357 3.98 -5.74 -16.58
N PRO A 358 3.26 -5.92 -17.70
CA PRO A 358 2.19 -5.01 -18.11
C PRO A 358 1.03 -4.95 -17.11
N GLU A 359 0.79 -6.02 -16.36
CA GLU A 359 -0.25 -6.09 -15.33
C GLU A 359 0.19 -5.52 -13.96
N ALA A 360 1.49 -5.30 -13.76
CA ALA A 360 1.98 -4.69 -12.54
C ALA A 360 1.94 -3.17 -12.65
N ARG A 361 1.62 -2.52 -11.53
CA ARG A 361 1.83 -1.09 -11.39
C ARG A 361 3.29 -0.83 -11.00
N ILE A 362 3.82 0.28 -11.47
CA ILE A 362 5.19 0.71 -11.18
C ILE A 362 5.12 2.02 -10.43
N ILE A 363 5.84 2.09 -9.30
CA ILE A 363 6.12 3.33 -8.58
C ILE A 363 7.63 3.53 -8.58
N PHE A 364 8.08 4.60 -9.22
CA PHE A 364 9.46 5.04 -9.15
C PHE A 364 9.64 5.93 -7.92
N ILE A 365 10.55 5.56 -7.04
CA ILE A 365 10.89 6.31 -5.83
C ILE A 365 12.18 7.08 -6.10
N GLY A 366 12.08 8.41 -6.10
CA GLY A 366 13.24 9.28 -6.30
C GLY A 366 14.25 9.23 -5.14
N PRO A 367 15.44 9.84 -5.31
CA PRO A 367 16.44 9.89 -4.25
C PRO A 367 15.94 10.69 -3.03
N SER A 368 16.48 10.34 -1.87
CA SER A 368 16.42 11.17 -0.66
C SER A 368 17.12 12.52 -0.89
N ASP A 369 16.91 13.48 0.01
CA ASP A 369 17.92 14.54 0.17
C ASP A 369 19.28 13.90 0.52
N MET A 370 20.35 14.56 0.15
CA MET A 370 21.72 14.18 0.51
C MET A 370 22.57 15.42 0.49
N ALA A 371 23.54 15.48 1.40
CA ALA A 371 24.38 16.66 1.56
C ALA A 371 25.86 16.37 1.39
N THR A 372 26.58 17.41 0.97
CA THR A 372 28.03 17.46 0.90
C THR A 372 28.52 18.64 1.73
N THR A 373 29.78 18.60 2.11
CA THR A 373 30.47 19.73 2.74
C THR A 373 31.03 20.64 1.65
N ASP A 374 30.76 21.94 1.74
CA ASP A 374 31.33 22.94 0.83
C ASP A 374 32.74 23.37 1.25
N SER A 375 33.36 24.26 0.45
CA SER A 375 34.71 24.77 0.73
C SER A 375 34.83 25.56 2.04
N THR A 376 33.70 25.99 2.64
CA THR A 376 33.66 26.68 3.93
C THR A 376 33.42 25.74 5.11
N GLY A 377 33.25 24.44 4.86
CA GLY A 377 32.91 23.46 5.89
C GLY A 377 31.42 23.37 6.19
N ALA A 378 30.56 24.07 5.45
CA ALA A 378 29.12 24.04 5.67
C ALA A 378 28.48 22.86 4.95
N VAL A 379 27.60 22.15 5.64
CA VAL A 379 26.83 21.02 5.09
C VAL A 379 25.66 21.58 4.27
N ARG A 380 25.59 21.19 2.99
CA ARG A 380 24.54 21.63 2.06
C ARG A 380 24.08 20.50 1.17
N SER A 381 22.79 20.47 0.84
CA SER A 381 22.29 19.56 -0.20
C SER A 381 23.05 19.72 -1.51
N TYR A 382 23.20 18.62 -2.25
CA TYR A 382 23.75 18.67 -3.60
C TYR A 382 22.93 19.62 -4.48
N SER A 383 23.61 20.55 -5.15
CA SER A 383 22.97 21.62 -5.92
C SER A 383 22.17 21.12 -7.13
N VAL A 384 22.56 19.97 -7.70
CA VAL A 384 21.90 19.33 -8.85
C VAL A 384 20.69 18.47 -8.46
N LEU A 385 20.51 18.20 -7.16
CA LEU A 385 19.52 17.25 -6.67
C LEU A 385 18.06 17.68 -6.97
N PRO A 386 17.65 18.95 -6.77
CA PRO A 386 16.29 19.37 -7.11
C PRO A 386 15.96 19.15 -8.60
N GLU A 387 16.87 19.52 -9.51
CA GLU A 387 16.68 19.26 -10.93
C GLU A 387 16.73 17.76 -11.26
N THR A 388 17.53 16.96 -10.53
CA THR A 388 17.56 15.50 -10.68
C THR A 388 16.20 14.88 -10.32
N VAL A 389 15.61 15.27 -9.20
CA VAL A 389 14.27 14.82 -8.78
C VAL A 389 13.22 15.19 -9.84
N LYS A 390 13.29 16.43 -10.37
CA LYS A 390 12.39 16.88 -11.43
C LYS A 390 12.47 15.99 -12.68
N ILE A 391 13.67 15.71 -13.20
CA ILE A 391 13.80 14.88 -14.41
C ILE A 391 13.39 13.43 -14.18
N LEU A 392 13.60 12.89 -12.98
CA LEU A 392 13.19 11.52 -12.64
C LEU A 392 11.67 11.39 -12.58
N ARG A 393 11.00 12.40 -12.02
CA ARG A 393 9.53 12.50 -12.05
C ARG A 393 9.00 12.55 -13.48
N GLU A 394 9.61 13.36 -14.34
CA GLU A 394 9.24 13.42 -15.77
C GLU A 394 9.48 12.08 -16.47
N ALA A 395 10.62 11.42 -16.22
CA ALA A 395 10.93 10.10 -16.80
C ALA A 395 9.92 9.03 -16.37
N ALA A 396 9.48 9.06 -15.11
CA ALA A 396 8.43 8.15 -14.61
C ALA A 396 7.11 8.39 -15.33
N ASN A 397 6.64 9.64 -15.40
CA ASN A 397 5.39 9.99 -16.10
C ASN A 397 5.43 9.61 -17.59
N GLU A 398 6.51 9.96 -18.30
CA GLU A 398 6.70 9.61 -19.71
C GLU A 398 6.80 8.10 -19.97
N SER A 399 7.08 7.30 -18.93
CA SER A 399 7.11 5.83 -18.99
C SER A 399 5.82 5.17 -18.49
N GLY A 400 4.81 5.97 -18.10
CA GLY A 400 3.56 5.47 -17.54
C GLY A 400 3.70 4.86 -16.14
N ALA A 401 4.65 5.36 -15.34
CA ALA A 401 4.84 4.97 -13.95
C ALA A 401 4.49 6.12 -13.00
N ALA A 402 3.98 5.79 -11.81
CA ALA A 402 3.82 6.78 -10.75
C ALA A 402 5.17 7.15 -10.14
N PHE A 403 5.28 8.34 -9.55
CA PHE A 403 6.49 8.81 -8.87
C PHE A 403 6.20 9.16 -7.41
N TRP A 404 7.02 8.66 -6.49
CA TRP A 404 7.00 9.07 -5.09
C TRP A 404 8.25 9.89 -4.76
N ASN A 405 8.04 11.13 -4.31
CA ASN A 405 9.11 12.09 -4.12
C ASN A 405 9.72 12.01 -2.71
N MET A 406 10.62 11.05 -2.49
CA MET A 406 11.31 10.88 -1.20
C MET A 406 12.02 12.17 -0.74
N TYR A 407 12.56 12.97 -1.66
CA TYR A 407 13.19 14.25 -1.36
C TYR A 407 12.22 15.24 -0.70
N ASP A 408 11.01 15.42 -1.25
CA ASP A 408 10.00 16.31 -0.68
C ASP A 408 9.42 15.75 0.62
N VAL A 409 9.20 14.43 0.69
CA VAL A 409 8.75 13.72 1.91
C VAL A 409 9.70 13.98 3.08
N MET A 410 11.01 14.04 2.84
CA MET A 410 11.98 14.38 3.88
C MET A 410 11.92 15.85 4.35
N GLY A 411 11.31 16.73 3.54
CA GLY A 411 11.29 18.17 3.75
C GLY A 411 12.12 18.97 2.75
N GLY A 412 12.57 18.35 1.65
CA GLY A 412 13.27 19.00 0.56
C GLY A 412 14.69 19.47 0.91
N LYS A 413 15.09 20.62 0.36
CA LYS A 413 16.47 21.13 0.45
C LYS A 413 16.92 21.36 1.89
N GLY A 414 18.04 20.75 2.26
CA GLY A 414 18.64 20.84 3.59
C GLY A 414 17.99 19.92 4.63
N SER A 415 17.03 19.10 4.23
CA SER A 415 16.38 18.14 5.14
C SER A 415 17.35 17.08 5.62
N MET A 416 18.32 16.66 4.82
CA MET A 416 19.30 15.65 5.23
C MET A 416 20.08 16.08 6.48
N ALA A 417 20.53 17.33 6.56
CA ALA A 417 21.20 17.84 7.75
C ALA A 417 20.30 17.79 9.00
N LYS A 418 19.01 18.09 8.84
CA LYS A 418 18.01 17.97 9.94
C LYS A 418 17.79 16.52 10.35
N TRP A 419 17.77 15.59 9.38
CA TRP A 419 17.64 14.16 9.63
C TRP A 419 18.86 13.60 10.37
N VAL A 420 20.08 14.03 10.02
CA VAL A 420 21.29 13.70 10.77
C VAL A 420 21.22 14.23 12.20
N HIS A 421 20.86 15.50 12.37
CA HIS A 421 20.71 16.10 13.71
C HIS A 421 19.66 15.38 14.56
N SER A 422 18.62 14.84 13.94
CA SER A 422 17.54 14.09 14.62
C SER A 422 17.85 12.59 14.80
N GLY A 423 19.05 12.11 14.41
CA GLY A 423 19.42 10.70 14.49
C GLY A 423 18.72 9.77 13.48
N LEU A 424 18.09 10.33 12.45
CA LEU A 424 17.39 9.60 11.39
C LEU A 424 18.28 9.32 10.17
N ALA A 425 19.42 10.02 10.05
CA ALA A 425 20.43 9.76 9.02
C ALA A 425 21.83 9.67 9.62
N GLY A 426 22.73 8.97 8.93
CA GLY A 426 24.12 8.79 9.33
C GLY A 426 24.94 10.06 9.11
N SER A 427 26.09 10.15 9.79
CA SER A 427 27.04 11.26 9.65
C SER A 427 27.69 11.36 8.27
N ASP A 428 27.40 10.43 7.37
CA ASP A 428 27.78 10.50 5.95
C ASP A 428 26.85 11.40 5.13
N TYR A 429 25.75 11.89 5.71
CA TYR A 429 24.74 12.73 5.07
C TYR A 429 24.14 12.13 3.79
N VAL A 430 24.08 10.79 3.72
CA VAL A 430 23.49 10.05 2.60
C VAL A 430 22.55 8.96 3.10
N HIS A 431 23.01 8.10 4.01
CA HIS A 431 22.25 6.90 4.39
C HIS A 431 21.37 7.13 5.62
N PHE A 432 20.17 6.55 5.63
CA PHE A 432 19.34 6.55 6.84
C PHE A 432 19.95 5.70 7.96
N THR A 433 19.65 6.04 9.21
CA THR A 433 19.80 5.09 10.33
C THR A 433 18.67 4.05 10.27
N PRO A 434 18.71 2.95 11.05
CA PRO A 434 17.58 2.02 11.12
C PRO A 434 16.25 2.71 11.49
N GLY A 435 16.29 3.67 12.42
CA GLY A 435 15.12 4.46 12.79
C GLY A 435 14.62 5.36 11.66
N GLY A 436 15.52 5.99 10.90
CA GLY A 436 15.15 6.78 9.72
C GLY A 436 14.57 5.94 8.58
N ALA A 437 15.14 4.76 8.34
CA ALA A 437 14.63 3.83 7.34
C ALA A 437 13.22 3.34 7.70
N LYS A 438 12.99 2.97 8.98
CA LYS A 438 11.66 2.61 9.48
C LYS A 438 10.66 3.75 9.31
N LYS A 439 11.05 4.99 9.66
CA LYS A 439 10.20 6.17 9.47
C LYS A 439 9.87 6.39 7.99
N MET A 440 10.84 6.25 7.10
CA MET A 440 10.63 6.38 5.65
C MET A 440 9.69 5.30 5.11
N ALA A 441 9.82 4.07 5.59
CA ALA A 441 8.94 2.97 5.21
C ALA A 441 7.48 3.23 5.63
N HIS A 442 7.25 3.69 6.87
CA HIS A 442 5.90 4.04 7.32
C HIS A 442 5.30 5.18 6.49
N MET A 443 6.06 6.24 6.19
CA MET A 443 5.55 7.33 5.33
C MET A 443 5.15 6.84 3.93
N LEU A 444 5.91 5.89 3.35
CA LEU A 444 5.53 5.28 2.07
C LEU A 444 4.29 4.39 2.19
N TYR A 445 4.21 3.56 3.23
CA TYR A 445 3.02 2.73 3.47
C TYR A 445 1.78 3.57 3.74
N GLU A 446 1.86 4.59 4.60
CA GLU A 446 0.78 5.55 4.87
C GLU A 446 0.32 6.28 3.61
N THR A 447 1.26 6.63 2.72
CA THR A 447 0.92 7.16 1.40
C THR A 447 0.07 6.16 0.63
N LEU A 448 0.55 4.92 0.45
CA LEU A 448 -0.19 3.89 -0.29
C LEU A 448 -1.55 3.58 0.36
N GLN A 449 -1.61 3.61 1.69
CA GLN A 449 -2.82 3.38 2.46
C GLN A 449 -3.85 4.50 2.28
N PHE A 450 -3.40 5.74 2.13
CA PHE A 450 -4.27 6.86 1.78
C PHE A 450 -4.95 6.64 0.41
N TYR A 451 -4.17 6.27 -0.62
CA TYR A 451 -4.72 5.95 -1.95
C TYR A 451 -5.62 4.70 -1.93
N TYR A 452 -5.30 3.70 -1.10
CA TYR A 452 -6.14 2.52 -0.94
C TYR A 452 -7.50 2.86 -0.31
N LYS A 453 -7.52 3.66 0.75
CA LYS A 453 -8.77 4.16 1.37
C LYS A 453 -9.59 4.96 0.37
N PHE A 454 -8.93 5.79 -0.43
CA PHE A 454 -9.61 6.53 -1.48
C PHE A 454 -10.23 5.60 -2.53
N TYR A 455 -9.49 4.59 -3.01
CA TYR A 455 -10.01 3.56 -3.91
C TYR A 455 -11.26 2.87 -3.34
N ARG A 456 -11.21 2.46 -2.07
CA ARG A 456 -12.36 1.82 -1.39
C ARG A 456 -13.57 2.73 -1.32
N PHE A 457 -13.38 3.98 -0.94
CA PHE A 457 -14.42 4.99 -0.90
C PHE A 457 -15.06 5.20 -2.29
N ARG A 458 -14.23 5.39 -3.31
CA ARG A 458 -14.64 5.67 -4.69
C ARG A 458 -15.36 4.48 -5.35
N SER A 459 -14.96 3.26 -4.97
CA SER A 459 -15.55 1.99 -5.44
C SER A 459 -16.77 1.55 -4.63
N GLY A 460 -17.24 2.37 -3.67
CA GLY A 460 -18.43 2.06 -2.87
C GLY A 460 -18.25 0.97 -1.81
N GLN A 461 -17.00 0.59 -1.52
CA GLN A 461 -16.68 -0.47 -0.56
C GLN A 461 -16.63 0.02 0.89
N ASP A 462 -16.60 1.33 1.09
CA ASP A 462 -16.71 1.94 2.41
C ASP A 462 -18.17 2.32 2.69
N LYS A 463 -18.66 1.92 3.87
CA LYS A 463 -19.94 2.40 4.38
C LYS A 463 -19.73 3.81 4.92
N VAL A 464 -20.59 4.74 4.53
CA VAL A 464 -20.64 6.05 5.19
C VAL A 464 -21.49 5.89 6.45
N GLU A 465 -20.86 6.06 7.60
CA GLU A 465 -21.56 6.10 8.89
C GLU A 465 -22.25 7.46 9.02
N LEU A 466 -23.56 7.44 9.24
CA LEU A 466 -24.34 8.64 9.50
C LEU A 466 -24.32 8.95 11.01
N PRO A 467 -24.47 10.23 11.42
CA PRO A 467 -24.39 10.65 12.82
C PRO A 467 -25.37 9.94 13.78
N GLU A 468 -26.42 9.30 13.26
CA GLU A 468 -27.46 8.62 14.05
C GLU A 468 -27.25 7.10 14.19
N GLY A 469 -26.12 6.55 13.69
CA GLY A 469 -25.78 5.14 13.83
C GLY A 469 -26.28 4.24 12.69
N ASP A 470 -26.96 4.81 11.69
CA ASP A 470 -27.29 4.13 10.45
C ASP A 470 -26.10 4.11 9.49
N SER A 471 -25.89 2.99 8.80
CA SER A 471 -24.82 2.82 7.81
C SER A 471 -25.44 2.59 6.42
N LEU A 472 -25.07 3.40 5.44
CA LEU A 472 -25.47 3.21 4.04
C LEU A 472 -24.23 2.89 3.20
N THR A 473 -24.36 1.89 2.34
CA THR A 473 -23.37 1.60 1.31
C THR A 473 -23.37 2.74 0.30
N VAL A 474 -22.19 3.28 0.04
CA VAL A 474 -21.97 4.22 -1.05
C VAL A 474 -22.09 3.42 -2.34
N ASP A 475 -23.13 3.65 -3.15
CA ASP A 475 -23.11 3.09 -4.51
C ASP A 475 -21.96 3.74 -5.29
N SER A 476 -21.29 2.92 -6.11
CA SER A 476 -20.08 3.26 -6.89
C SER A 476 -20.31 4.47 -7.80
N LEU A 477 -19.26 5.27 -8.01
CA LEU A 477 -19.25 6.39 -8.98
C LEU A 477 -19.50 5.93 -10.42
#